data_AF-A0A9X1SVD3-F1
#
_entry.id   AF-A0A9X1SVD3-F1
#
_cell.length_a   1.000
_cell.length_b   1.000
_cell.length_c   1.000
_cell.angle_alpha   90.00
_cell.angle_beta   90.00
_cell.angle_gamma   90.00
#
_symmetry.space_group_name_H-M   'P 1'
#
loop_
_entity.id
_entity.type
_entity.pdbx_description
1 polymer ?
#
loop_
_entity_poly.entity_id
_entity_poly.type
_entity_poly.pdbx_seq_one_letter_code
_entity_poly.pdbx_strand_id
1 'polypeptide(L)'
;MVFLASPGGLADEREACRRLITEYNERDSLQSRSSFFLHAWEDAPGGVGRPQELINAKLDECDFTLLLMGDWWGSPPDNEGAHTSGTEEEFYRSLELLAKEDAPMRDIFVAFKAIPPAQLRDPGPSLQTVLAFRQRLEASKQIMYETFDSLENLEHRVRRRLVEWAKPLETKIAKKVTLPGPDTAGSGTGASKEDYLRSAREEARAKLLTQADTSYALATREGDPDALLEYAKFMRRTGRFEQALDLNQQVISSSTTASLQTPAETAARVSALANNGVIRRKQGKFADSLFALTEAVATSKQGHLEKSDEYCYALDNLGYTLLQLNRPDEALQAFQESYEVREAHGDSDKKAQSAVNLGRQLLMHSKFAEALSHFEESDQLLLNSQDHHLRANAKAGLAESLIELGRDEEAMPAVREALELNERLQSIDGLSIAHGLMGRLALNAEAWDTAEFHLTQASDLSERLDNPHGKGVLLAFLGILKLKQGKTEQAATAALAAEEIHAKFPNQSLRRKIDNLNRLFR
;
A
#
# COMPACT_ATOMS: atom_id res chain seq x y z
N MET A 1 11.99 18.03 -18.70
CA MET A 1 11.47 19.21 -17.98
C MET A 1 10.18 18.85 -17.27
N VAL A 2 9.96 19.38 -16.06
CA VAL A 2 8.78 19.12 -15.23
C VAL A 2 8.10 20.45 -14.92
N PHE A 3 6.81 20.55 -15.21
CA PHE A 3 5.99 21.69 -14.82
C PHE A 3 5.31 21.39 -13.47
N LEU A 4 5.43 22.31 -12.50
CA LEU A 4 4.79 22.24 -11.20
C LEU A 4 3.62 23.23 -11.14
N ALA A 5 2.41 22.67 -11.23
CA ALA A 5 1.14 23.38 -11.11
C ALA A 5 0.60 23.25 -9.67
N SER A 6 0.15 24.35 -9.07
CA SER A 6 -0.60 24.28 -7.81
C SER A 6 -1.34 25.59 -7.51
N PRO A 7 -2.56 25.54 -6.94
CA PRO A 7 -3.20 26.71 -6.37
C PRO A 7 -2.47 27.20 -5.10
N GLY A 8 -2.95 28.29 -4.51
CA GLY A 8 -2.46 28.78 -3.21
C GLY A 8 -2.66 27.76 -2.07
N GLY A 9 -1.91 27.90 -0.98
CA GLY A 9 -2.05 27.06 0.23
C GLY A 9 -1.18 25.80 0.28
N LEU A 10 -0.26 25.63 -0.67
CA LEU A 10 0.61 24.44 -0.81
C LEU A 10 2.11 24.79 -0.88
N ALA A 11 2.55 25.81 -0.14
CA ALA A 11 3.92 26.32 -0.22
C ALA A 11 4.95 25.27 0.21
N ASP A 12 4.71 24.59 1.35
CA ASP A 12 5.61 23.56 1.86
C ASP A 12 5.68 22.35 0.91
N GLU A 13 4.54 21.96 0.33
CA GLU A 13 4.47 20.87 -0.64
C GLU A 13 5.22 21.21 -1.94
N ARG A 14 5.09 22.46 -2.42
CA ARG A 14 5.87 22.92 -3.58
C ARG A 14 7.36 22.84 -3.29
N GLU A 15 7.80 23.38 -2.16
CA GLU A 15 9.22 23.37 -1.77
C GLU A 15 9.76 21.95 -1.62
N ALA A 16 8.98 21.04 -1.03
CA ALA A 16 9.33 19.62 -0.97
C ALA A 16 9.54 19.02 -2.37
N CYS A 17 8.68 19.34 -3.35
CA CYS A 17 8.85 18.88 -4.72
C CYS A 17 10.11 19.45 -5.39
N ARG A 18 10.44 20.73 -5.15
CA ARG A 18 11.68 21.36 -5.67
C ARG A 18 12.93 20.68 -5.11
N ARG A 19 12.95 20.46 -3.80
CA ARG A 19 14.03 19.76 -3.10
C ARG A 19 14.21 18.35 -3.66
N LEU A 20 13.13 17.59 -3.83
CA LEU A 20 13.21 16.21 -4.33
C LEU A 20 13.77 16.10 -5.75
N ILE A 21 13.40 17.02 -6.64
CA ILE A 21 13.97 17.07 -7.99
C ILE A 21 15.47 17.34 -7.93
N THR A 22 15.89 18.24 -7.04
CA THR A 22 17.31 18.54 -6.81
C THR A 22 18.06 17.32 -6.27
N GLU A 23 17.53 16.69 -5.22
CA GLU A 23 18.10 15.48 -4.62
C GLU A 23 18.24 14.34 -5.65
N TYR A 24 17.22 14.14 -6.50
CA TYR A 24 17.26 13.15 -7.56
C TYR A 24 18.40 13.45 -8.54
N ASN A 25 18.52 14.71 -8.98
CA ASN A 25 19.58 15.10 -9.91
C ASN A 25 20.98 14.92 -9.31
N GLU A 26 21.15 15.17 -8.02
CA GLU A 26 22.44 14.99 -7.34
C GLU A 26 22.83 13.52 -7.15
N ARG A 27 21.84 12.65 -6.88
CA ARG A 27 22.09 11.26 -6.48
C ARG A 27 22.00 10.27 -7.63
N ASP A 28 20.99 10.41 -8.47
CA ASP A 28 20.55 9.34 -9.38
C ASP A 28 20.80 9.66 -10.86
N SER A 29 21.05 10.93 -11.21
CA SER A 29 21.14 11.36 -12.61
C SER A 29 22.20 10.66 -13.44
N LEU A 30 23.36 10.36 -12.84
CA LEU A 30 24.45 9.66 -13.53
C LEU A 30 24.08 8.19 -13.80
N GLN A 31 23.38 7.55 -12.87
CA GLN A 31 22.99 6.15 -12.99
C GLN A 31 21.81 6.00 -13.97
N SER A 32 20.82 6.88 -13.88
CA SER A 32 19.65 6.88 -14.78
C SER A 32 19.93 7.51 -16.14
N ARG A 33 21.03 8.28 -16.27
CA ARG A 33 21.33 9.14 -17.42
C ARG A 33 20.23 10.15 -17.74
N SER A 34 19.50 10.58 -16.70
CA SER A 34 18.35 11.48 -16.80
C SER A 34 18.49 12.62 -15.78
N SER A 35 18.03 13.81 -16.13
CA SER A 35 17.98 14.95 -15.20
C SER A 35 16.68 15.73 -15.39
N PHE A 36 16.13 16.23 -14.28
CA PHE A 36 14.86 16.95 -14.28
C PHE A 36 15.08 18.43 -13.99
N PHE A 37 14.51 19.29 -14.83
CA PHE A 37 14.49 20.73 -14.62
C PHE A 37 13.05 21.14 -14.31
N LEU A 38 12.85 21.87 -13.21
CA LEU A 38 11.54 22.27 -12.74
C LEU A 38 11.20 23.69 -13.23
N HIS A 39 9.98 23.85 -13.73
CA HIS A 39 9.35 25.14 -13.95
C HIS A 39 8.08 25.25 -13.11
N ALA A 40 7.91 26.35 -12.39
CA ALA A 40 6.67 26.70 -11.74
C ALA A 40 6.21 28.11 -12.16
N TRP A 41 4.93 28.39 -11.93
CA TRP A 41 4.35 29.71 -12.19
C TRP A 41 5.02 30.83 -11.37
N GLU A 42 5.53 30.51 -10.18
CA GLU A 42 6.26 31.43 -9.29
C GLU A 42 7.57 31.95 -9.91
N ASP A 43 8.11 31.24 -10.90
CA ASP A 43 9.37 31.57 -11.56
C ASP A 43 9.18 32.55 -12.74
N ALA A 44 7.98 33.12 -12.91
CA ALA A 44 7.69 34.16 -13.89
C ALA A 44 7.96 35.57 -13.28
N PRO A 45 8.85 36.39 -13.87
CA PRO A 45 9.15 37.72 -13.33
C PRO A 45 7.91 38.62 -13.36
N GLY A 46 7.61 39.29 -12.25
CA GLY A 46 6.51 40.25 -12.17
C GLY A 46 6.78 41.50 -13.01
N GLY A 47 6.18 41.58 -14.21
CA GLY A 47 6.30 42.72 -15.13
C GLY A 47 5.58 42.51 -16.47
N VAL A 48 5.25 43.63 -17.14
CA VAL A 48 4.34 43.83 -18.30
C VAL A 48 4.24 42.66 -19.30
N GLY A 49 3.09 42.00 -19.28
CA GLY A 49 2.68 40.86 -20.11
C GLY A 49 1.67 40.03 -19.31
N ARG A 50 0.72 39.33 -19.96
CA ARG A 50 -0.22 38.46 -19.23
C ARG A 50 0.58 37.34 -18.54
N PRO A 51 0.56 37.21 -17.20
CA PRO A 51 1.36 36.19 -16.50
C PRO A 51 1.12 34.77 -17.04
N GLN A 52 -0.12 34.49 -17.46
CA GLN A 52 -0.53 33.18 -17.96
C GLN A 52 0.09 32.80 -19.32
N GLU A 53 0.30 33.76 -20.24
CA GLU A 53 0.90 33.45 -21.55
C GLU A 53 2.37 33.00 -21.41
N LEU A 54 3.11 33.59 -20.47
CA LEU A 54 4.48 33.19 -20.15
C LEU A 54 4.54 31.82 -19.47
N ILE A 55 3.55 31.52 -18.63
CA ILE A 55 3.41 30.21 -17.98
C ILE A 55 3.11 29.13 -19.02
N ASN A 56 2.16 29.39 -19.91
CA ASN A 56 1.77 28.47 -20.99
C ASN A 56 2.96 28.18 -21.93
N ALA A 57 3.76 29.19 -22.28
CA ALA A 57 4.96 29.00 -23.10
C ALA A 57 5.99 28.07 -22.43
N LYS A 58 6.21 28.18 -21.11
CA LYS A 58 7.09 27.27 -20.36
C LYS A 58 6.50 25.86 -20.25
N LEU A 59 5.18 25.74 -20.07
CA LEU A 59 4.48 24.47 -19.99
C LEU A 59 4.55 23.69 -21.31
N ASP A 60 4.47 24.38 -22.45
CA ASP A 60 4.55 23.79 -23.80
C ASP A 60 5.88 23.06 -24.05
N GLU A 61 6.96 23.44 -23.35
CA GLU A 61 8.28 22.81 -23.42
C GLU A 61 8.47 21.64 -22.43
N CYS A 62 7.50 21.40 -21.53
CA CYS A 62 7.65 20.39 -20.48
C CYS A 62 7.28 18.96 -20.92
N ASP A 63 8.08 17.99 -20.48
CA ASP A 63 7.83 16.56 -20.69
C ASP A 63 6.81 16.00 -19.69
N PHE A 64 6.73 16.58 -18.50
CA PHE A 64 5.90 16.07 -17.42
C PHE A 64 5.20 17.20 -16.68
N THR A 65 3.99 16.92 -16.18
CA THR A 65 3.27 17.81 -15.26
C THR A 65 3.07 17.15 -13.91
N LEU A 66 3.47 17.86 -12.85
CA LEU A 66 3.15 17.56 -11.46
C LEU A 66 2.14 18.60 -10.98
N LEU A 67 0.90 18.19 -10.76
CA LEU A 67 -0.15 19.05 -10.26
C LEU A 67 -0.42 18.74 -8.79
N LEU A 68 -0.29 19.73 -7.91
CA LEU A 68 -0.67 19.63 -6.50
C LEU A 68 -2.00 20.35 -6.28
N MET A 69 -2.93 19.73 -5.55
CA MET A 69 -4.23 20.33 -5.25
C MET A 69 -4.66 20.10 -3.80
N GLY A 70 -5.09 21.17 -3.13
CA GLY A 70 -5.56 21.17 -1.74
C GLY A 70 -7.07 21.36 -1.65
N ASP A 71 -7.53 22.13 -0.67
CA ASP A 71 -8.94 22.53 -0.49
C ASP A 71 -9.35 23.74 -1.36
N TRP A 72 -8.39 24.42 -1.96
CA TRP A 72 -8.59 25.63 -2.75
C TRP A 72 -8.44 25.38 -4.26
N TRP A 73 -9.43 25.81 -5.06
CA TRP A 73 -9.46 25.66 -6.52
C TRP A 73 -8.59 26.69 -7.24
N GLY A 74 -8.48 27.89 -6.67
CA GLY A 74 -7.81 29.03 -7.28
C GLY A 74 -8.78 30.13 -7.71
N SER A 75 -8.22 31.18 -8.31
CA SER A 75 -8.97 32.30 -8.88
C SER A 75 -8.87 32.28 -10.41
N PRO A 76 -9.87 32.79 -11.13
CA PRO A 76 -9.85 32.85 -12.58
C PRO A 76 -8.58 33.55 -13.10
N PRO A 77 -7.93 33.00 -14.14
CA PRO A 77 -6.73 33.60 -14.72
C PRO A 77 -7.04 34.92 -15.46
N ASP A 78 -8.28 35.08 -15.91
CA ASP A 78 -8.86 36.27 -16.51
C ASP A 78 -10.38 36.38 -16.22
N ASN A 79 -10.99 37.52 -16.55
CA ASN A 79 -12.42 37.76 -16.29
C ASN A 79 -13.36 37.23 -17.40
N GLU A 80 -12.81 36.79 -18.54
CA GLU A 80 -13.58 36.42 -19.75
C GLU A 80 -13.17 35.06 -20.36
N GLY A 81 -12.20 34.35 -19.78
CA GLY A 81 -11.69 33.08 -20.31
C GLY A 81 -12.57 31.88 -19.99
N ALA A 82 -12.23 30.75 -20.61
CA ALA A 82 -12.97 29.49 -20.48
C ALA A 82 -12.65 28.73 -19.18
N HIS A 83 -11.63 29.15 -18.43
CA HIS A 83 -11.16 28.47 -17.23
C HIS A 83 -11.50 29.27 -15.98
N THR A 84 -11.88 28.56 -14.92
CA THR A 84 -12.29 29.12 -13.64
C THR A 84 -11.14 29.22 -12.64
N SER A 85 -9.98 28.63 -12.94
CA SER A 85 -8.71 28.89 -12.25
C SER A 85 -7.47 28.70 -13.12
N GLY A 86 -6.35 29.35 -12.76
CA GLY A 86 -5.08 29.16 -13.46
C GLY A 86 -4.58 27.70 -13.44
N THR A 87 -4.73 27.00 -12.31
CA THR A 87 -4.39 25.58 -12.19
C THR A 87 -5.26 24.70 -13.10
N GLU A 88 -6.54 25.07 -13.28
CA GLU A 88 -7.42 24.40 -14.23
C GLU A 88 -6.91 24.55 -15.67
N GLU A 89 -6.55 25.77 -16.06
CA GLU A 89 -5.97 26.05 -17.38
C GLU A 89 -4.68 25.24 -17.61
N GLU A 90 -3.75 25.25 -16.66
CA GLU A 90 -2.50 24.48 -16.72
C GLU A 90 -2.76 22.97 -16.89
N PHE A 91 -3.76 22.43 -16.18
CA PHE A 91 -4.14 21.02 -16.30
C PHE A 91 -4.69 20.70 -17.71
N TYR A 92 -5.66 21.47 -18.21
CA TYR A 92 -6.23 21.20 -19.53
C TYR A 92 -5.22 21.44 -20.65
N ARG A 93 -4.35 22.44 -20.52
CA ARG A 93 -3.24 22.63 -21.47
C ARG A 93 -2.30 21.44 -21.47
N SER A 94 -2.01 20.87 -20.31
CA SER A 94 -1.22 19.63 -20.21
C SER A 94 -1.92 18.46 -20.93
N LEU A 95 -3.24 18.32 -20.80
CA LEU A 95 -4.02 17.31 -21.55
C LEU A 95 -3.93 17.53 -23.07
N GLU A 96 -3.99 18.77 -23.54
CA GLU A 96 -3.82 19.09 -24.96
C GLU A 96 -2.44 18.69 -25.48
N LEU A 97 -1.37 19.00 -24.74
CA LEU A 97 -0.01 18.63 -25.10
C LEU A 97 0.21 17.12 -25.06
N LEU A 98 -0.39 16.43 -24.09
CA LEU A 98 -0.35 14.97 -23.99
C LEU A 98 -1.03 14.29 -25.20
N ALA A 99 -2.04 14.94 -25.78
CA ALA A 99 -2.76 14.45 -26.96
C ALA A 99 -2.07 14.74 -28.30
N LYS A 100 -1.04 15.59 -28.34
CA LYS A 100 -0.28 15.96 -29.55
C LYS A 100 0.96 15.08 -29.70
N GLU A 101 1.20 14.50 -30.87
CA GLU A 101 2.39 13.66 -31.10
C GLU A 101 3.70 14.46 -31.10
N ASP A 102 3.66 15.71 -31.56
CA ASP A 102 4.81 16.61 -31.74
C ASP A 102 5.17 17.43 -30.49
N ALA A 103 4.28 17.46 -29.48
CA ALA A 103 4.57 18.12 -28.20
C ALA A 103 5.45 17.23 -27.30
N PRO A 104 6.24 17.79 -26.35
CA PRO A 104 7.08 17.00 -25.46
C PRO A 104 6.29 16.23 -24.39
N MET A 105 5.17 16.77 -23.90
CA MET A 105 4.40 16.22 -22.76
C MET A 105 4.12 14.70 -22.87
N ARG A 106 4.52 13.93 -21.87
CA ARG A 106 4.47 12.46 -21.81
C ARG A 106 3.60 11.94 -20.69
N ASP A 107 3.51 12.68 -19.58
CA ASP A 107 2.72 12.24 -18.43
C ASP A 107 2.27 13.40 -17.54
N ILE A 108 1.16 13.16 -16.84
CA ILE A 108 0.55 14.10 -15.90
C ILE A 108 0.25 13.31 -14.63
N PHE A 109 0.80 13.80 -13.51
CA PHE A 109 0.56 13.25 -12.19
C PHE A 109 -0.13 14.29 -11.31
N VAL A 110 -1.28 13.90 -10.74
CA VAL A 110 -2.06 14.77 -9.84
C VAL A 110 -1.96 14.26 -8.41
N ALA A 111 -1.49 15.09 -7.49
CA ALA A 111 -1.41 14.79 -6.07
C ALA A 111 -2.40 15.67 -5.28
N PHE A 112 -3.37 15.04 -4.63
CA PHE A 112 -4.34 15.70 -3.77
C PHE A 112 -3.89 15.68 -2.32
N LYS A 113 -3.83 16.84 -1.67
CA LYS A 113 -3.71 16.92 -0.21
C LYS A 113 -5.00 16.41 0.41
N ALA A 114 -4.88 15.53 1.39
CA ALA A 114 -6.02 14.95 2.06
C ALA A 114 -6.79 16.03 2.82
N ILE A 115 -8.12 16.01 2.67
CA ILE A 115 -9.01 17.03 3.24
C ILE A 115 -9.51 16.55 4.61
N PRO A 116 -9.46 17.39 5.66
CA PRO A 116 -9.96 16.99 6.96
C PRO A 116 -11.45 16.60 6.91
N PRO A 117 -11.89 15.55 7.63
CA PRO A 117 -13.28 15.10 7.67
C PRO A 117 -14.29 16.22 7.96
N ALA A 118 -13.92 17.20 8.81
CA ALA A 118 -14.78 18.32 9.13
C ALA A 118 -15.11 19.21 7.92
N GLN A 119 -14.15 19.43 7.02
CA GLN A 119 -14.37 20.21 5.80
C GLN A 119 -15.14 19.42 4.73
N LEU A 120 -14.96 18.10 4.68
CA LEU A 120 -15.73 17.23 3.77
C LEU A 120 -17.22 17.18 4.11
N ARG A 121 -17.59 17.37 5.39
CA ARG A 121 -18.99 17.41 5.83
C ARG A 121 -19.73 18.67 5.38
N ASP A 122 -19.02 19.79 5.27
CA ASP A 122 -19.56 21.08 4.87
C ASP A 122 -18.57 21.78 3.93
N PRO A 123 -18.45 21.31 2.68
CA PRO A 123 -17.48 21.85 1.75
C PRO A 123 -17.96 23.20 1.25
N GLY A 124 -17.16 24.24 1.47
CA GLY A 124 -17.36 25.55 0.85
C GLY A 124 -17.28 25.49 -0.68
N PRO A 125 -17.68 26.55 -1.40
CA PRO A 125 -17.83 26.54 -2.87
C PRO A 125 -16.59 26.05 -3.62
N SER A 126 -15.41 26.46 -3.18
CA SER A 126 -14.16 26.01 -3.80
C SER A 126 -13.87 24.53 -3.59
N LEU A 127 -14.03 24.04 -2.36
CA LEU A 127 -13.78 22.63 -2.08
C LEU A 127 -14.77 21.75 -2.85
N GLN A 128 -16.02 22.22 -3.05
CA GLN A 128 -16.97 21.54 -3.94
C GLN A 128 -16.43 21.42 -5.37
N THR A 129 -15.82 22.48 -5.92
CA THR A 129 -15.19 22.45 -7.25
C THR A 129 -14.01 21.47 -7.30
N VAL A 130 -13.14 21.47 -6.28
CA VAL A 130 -12.03 20.51 -6.17
C VAL A 130 -12.54 19.07 -6.12
N LEU A 131 -13.56 18.79 -5.29
CA LEU A 131 -14.15 17.46 -5.17
C LEU A 131 -14.79 17.01 -6.48
N ALA A 132 -15.51 17.89 -7.17
CA ALA A 132 -16.07 17.59 -8.48
C ALA A 132 -14.98 17.30 -9.53
N PHE A 133 -13.88 18.05 -9.53
CA PHE A 133 -12.73 17.77 -10.39
C PHE A 133 -12.10 16.40 -10.07
N ARG A 134 -11.88 16.09 -8.79
CA ARG A 134 -11.33 14.81 -8.35
C ARG A 134 -12.22 13.63 -8.73
N GLN A 135 -13.54 13.76 -8.60
CA GLN A 135 -14.51 12.75 -9.03
C GLN A 135 -14.46 12.50 -10.54
N ARG A 136 -14.34 13.56 -11.35
CA ARG A 136 -14.20 13.44 -12.82
C ARG A 136 -12.89 12.74 -13.20
N LEU A 137 -11.80 13.05 -12.50
CA LEU A 137 -10.51 12.39 -12.70
C LEU A 137 -10.59 10.89 -12.37
N GLU A 138 -11.18 10.56 -11.22
CA GLU A 138 -11.45 9.20 -10.76
C GLU A 138 -12.30 8.40 -11.74
N ALA A 139 -13.40 8.97 -12.22
CA ALA A 139 -14.28 8.36 -13.20
C ALA A 139 -13.58 8.14 -14.56
N SER A 140 -12.66 9.02 -14.96
CA SER A 140 -11.93 8.88 -16.23
C SER A 140 -11.02 7.65 -16.28
N LYS A 141 -10.41 7.28 -15.14
CA LYS A 141 -9.37 6.24 -15.00
C LYS A 141 -8.20 6.38 -15.99
N GLN A 142 -7.97 7.58 -16.53
CA GLN A 142 -7.01 7.82 -17.60
C GLN A 142 -5.75 8.58 -17.14
N ILE A 143 -5.86 9.37 -16.08
CA ILE A 143 -4.74 10.11 -15.49
C ILE A 143 -4.40 9.51 -14.13
N MET A 144 -3.11 9.38 -13.85
CA MET A 144 -2.66 8.92 -12.54
C MET A 144 -2.87 10.03 -11.51
N TYR A 145 -3.56 9.69 -10.43
CA TYR A 145 -3.70 10.57 -9.29
C TYR A 145 -3.52 9.82 -7.98
N GLU A 146 -3.04 10.54 -6.97
CA GLU A 146 -2.88 9.99 -5.63
C GLU A 146 -3.21 11.02 -4.56
N THR A 147 -3.49 10.56 -3.34
CA THR A 147 -3.78 11.41 -2.19
C THR A 147 -2.67 11.28 -1.16
N PHE A 148 -2.22 12.41 -0.61
CA PHE A 148 -1.23 12.46 0.47
C PHE A 148 -1.74 13.24 1.67
N ASP A 149 -1.36 12.84 2.86
CA ASP A 149 -1.75 13.50 4.12
C ASP A 149 -0.55 13.95 4.97
N SER A 150 0.67 13.78 4.47
CA SER A 150 1.91 14.30 5.06
C SER A 150 2.93 14.63 3.98
N LEU A 151 3.92 15.46 4.31
CA LEU A 151 5.05 15.76 3.42
C LEU A 151 5.85 14.50 3.09
N GLU A 152 6.10 13.63 4.08
CA GLU A 152 6.78 12.35 3.84
C GLU A 152 6.01 11.47 2.83
N ASN A 153 4.67 11.44 2.92
CA ASN A 153 3.84 10.70 1.98
C ASN A 153 3.89 11.31 0.58
N LEU A 154 3.80 12.64 0.46
CA LEU A 154 3.98 13.34 -0.81
C LEU A 154 5.35 13.03 -1.42
N GLU A 155 6.40 13.12 -0.60
CA GLU A 155 7.77 12.92 -1.04
C GLU A 155 7.99 11.51 -1.60
N HIS A 156 7.47 10.49 -0.91
CA HIS A 156 7.55 9.11 -1.38
C HIS A 156 6.87 8.94 -2.75
N ARG A 157 5.69 9.53 -2.94
CA ARG A 157 4.93 9.45 -4.20
C ARG A 157 5.66 10.16 -5.35
N VAL A 158 6.16 11.37 -5.09
CA VAL A 158 6.92 12.15 -6.09
C VAL A 158 8.22 11.43 -6.45
N ARG A 159 8.98 10.90 -5.48
CA ARG A 159 10.19 10.10 -5.75
C ARG A 159 9.88 8.91 -6.66
N ARG A 160 8.81 8.16 -6.38
CA ARG A 160 8.39 7.04 -7.24
C ARG A 160 8.08 7.52 -8.66
N ARG A 161 7.44 8.68 -8.82
CA ARG A 161 7.19 9.26 -10.15
C ARG A 161 8.48 9.66 -10.88
N LEU A 162 9.44 10.27 -10.19
CA LEU A 162 10.73 10.64 -10.79
C LEU A 162 11.50 9.41 -11.27
N VAL A 163 11.52 8.33 -10.48
CA VAL A 163 12.13 7.06 -10.88
C VAL A 163 11.47 6.49 -12.13
N GLU A 164 10.13 6.50 -12.20
CA GLU A 164 9.40 6.05 -13.39
C GLU A 164 9.66 6.94 -14.62
N TRP A 165 9.66 8.27 -14.45
CA TRP A 165 9.91 9.23 -15.53
C TRP A 165 11.36 9.24 -16.03
N ALA A 166 12.30 8.73 -15.23
CA ALA A 166 13.71 8.67 -15.61
C ALA A 166 14.07 7.44 -16.44
N LYS A 167 13.14 6.48 -16.61
CA LYS A 167 13.32 5.34 -17.52
C LYS A 167 13.57 5.85 -18.96
N PRO A 168 14.32 5.09 -19.79
CA PRO A 168 14.57 5.47 -21.17
C PRO A 168 13.26 5.82 -21.90
N LEU A 169 13.23 7.02 -22.49
CA LEU A 169 12.03 7.51 -23.16
C LEU A 169 11.83 6.76 -24.48
N GLU A 170 10.73 6.03 -24.57
CA GLU A 170 10.27 5.42 -25.81
C GLU A 170 9.67 6.48 -26.76
N THR A 171 9.35 6.05 -27.99
CA THR A 171 8.59 6.89 -28.93
C THR A 171 7.31 7.37 -28.25
N LYS A 172 7.06 8.69 -28.30
CA LYS A 172 5.86 9.25 -27.70
C LYS A 172 4.61 8.69 -28.39
N ILE A 173 3.64 8.26 -27.59
CA ILE A 173 2.31 7.88 -28.04
C ILE A 173 1.35 8.97 -27.57
N ALA A 174 0.71 9.67 -28.52
CA ALA A 174 -0.30 10.66 -28.20
C ALA A 174 -1.46 10.02 -27.43
N LYS A 175 -1.82 10.63 -26.30
CA LYS A 175 -2.88 10.12 -25.42
C LYS A 175 -3.95 11.19 -25.23
N LYS A 176 -5.05 11.03 -25.95
CA LYS A 176 -6.24 11.87 -25.79
C LYS A 176 -6.99 11.45 -24.54
N VAL A 177 -7.05 12.35 -23.55
CA VAL A 177 -7.78 12.13 -22.30
C VAL A 177 -9.03 12.98 -22.31
N THR A 178 -10.16 12.40 -21.91
CA THR A 178 -11.43 13.15 -21.75
C THR A 178 -11.96 12.92 -20.35
N LEU A 179 -12.16 14.00 -19.60
CA LEU A 179 -12.86 13.95 -18.32
C LEU A 179 -14.37 13.95 -18.54
N PRO A 180 -15.14 13.07 -17.89
CA PRO A 180 -16.59 13.11 -17.95
C PRO A 180 -17.13 14.45 -17.44
N GLY A 181 -18.37 14.78 -17.79
CA GLY A 181 -19.06 15.95 -17.24
C GLY A 181 -19.23 15.84 -15.72
N PRO A 182 -19.61 16.93 -15.04
CA PRO A 182 -19.93 16.87 -13.61
C PRO A 182 -21.10 15.91 -13.39
N ASP A 183 -20.89 14.88 -12.58
CA ASP A 183 -21.97 14.01 -12.14
C ASP A 183 -22.85 14.77 -11.14
N THR A 184 -24.13 14.95 -11.46
CA THR A 184 -25.13 15.47 -10.52
C THR A 184 -25.57 14.35 -9.58
N ALA A 185 -24.66 13.81 -8.78
CA ALA A 185 -25.03 12.89 -7.70
C ALA A 185 -25.66 13.73 -6.57
N GLY A 186 -26.96 13.56 -6.37
CA GLY A 186 -27.75 14.34 -5.42
C GLY A 186 -27.19 14.25 -4.01
N SER A 187 -26.95 15.41 -3.40
CA SER A 187 -26.72 15.53 -1.96
C SER A 187 -27.97 15.05 -1.22
N GLY A 188 -27.99 13.79 -0.82
CA GLY A 188 -29.03 13.23 0.03
C GLY A 188 -28.96 13.85 1.42
N THR A 189 -29.48 15.06 1.58
CA THR A 189 -29.57 15.71 2.90
C THR A 189 -30.66 15.00 3.70
N GLY A 190 -30.27 14.33 4.79
CA GLY A 190 -31.21 13.66 5.71
C GLY A 190 -31.03 12.14 5.87
N ALA A 191 -29.98 11.54 5.32
CA ALA A 191 -29.65 10.13 5.56
C ALA A 191 -29.12 9.87 6.98
N SER A 192 -29.36 8.67 7.52
CA SER A 192 -28.85 8.26 8.83
C SER A 192 -27.34 7.93 8.79
N LYS A 193 -26.70 7.81 9.96
CA LYS A 193 -25.31 7.32 10.09
C LYS A 193 -25.12 5.99 9.35
N GLU A 194 -26.02 5.05 9.56
CA GLU A 194 -25.99 3.72 8.94
C GLU A 194 -26.14 3.78 7.42
N ASP A 195 -26.93 4.70 6.89
CA ASP A 195 -27.07 4.91 5.45
C ASP A 195 -25.78 5.44 4.84
N TYR A 196 -25.13 6.41 5.50
CA TYR A 196 -23.82 6.92 5.05
C TYR A 196 -22.74 5.85 5.12
N LEU A 197 -22.67 5.05 6.19
CA LEU A 197 -21.71 3.93 6.27
C LEU A 197 -21.97 2.89 5.17
N ARG A 198 -23.24 2.60 4.85
CA ARG A 198 -23.59 1.70 3.74
C ARG A 198 -23.10 2.26 2.40
N SER A 199 -23.41 3.52 2.10
CA SER A 199 -22.95 4.20 0.88
C SER A 199 -21.42 4.19 0.78
N ALA A 200 -20.74 4.55 1.88
CA ALA A 200 -19.28 4.61 1.93
C ALA A 200 -18.63 3.25 1.64
N ARG A 201 -19.19 2.16 2.16
CA ARG A 201 -18.70 0.79 1.89
C ARG A 201 -18.89 0.39 0.43
N GLU A 202 -20.03 0.73 -0.16
CA GLU A 202 -20.34 0.44 -1.57
C GLU A 202 -19.43 1.22 -2.50
N GLU A 203 -19.27 2.52 -2.25
CA GLU A 203 -18.37 3.42 -2.97
C GLU A 203 -16.91 2.97 -2.86
N ALA A 204 -16.45 2.61 -1.66
CA ALA A 204 -15.09 2.11 -1.45
C ALA A 204 -14.85 0.79 -2.20
N ARG A 205 -15.82 -0.13 -2.26
CA ARG A 205 -15.75 -1.36 -3.06
C ARG A 205 -15.73 -1.06 -4.55
N ALA A 206 -16.48 -0.05 -5.00
CA ALA A 206 -16.49 0.43 -6.37
C ALA A 206 -15.24 1.25 -6.76
N LYS A 207 -14.32 1.49 -5.81
CA LYS A 207 -13.14 2.36 -5.96
C LYS A 207 -13.52 3.79 -6.34
N LEU A 208 -14.62 4.29 -5.75
CA LEU A 208 -15.07 5.68 -5.79
C LEU A 208 -14.62 6.36 -4.50
N LEU A 209 -13.31 6.57 -4.38
CA LEU A 209 -12.64 7.00 -3.15
C LEU A 209 -13.09 8.38 -2.70
N THR A 210 -13.37 9.30 -3.63
CA THR A 210 -13.80 10.67 -3.30
C THR A 210 -15.21 10.69 -2.70
N GLN A 211 -16.12 9.89 -3.27
CA GLN A 211 -17.46 9.70 -2.75
C GLN A 211 -17.40 9.00 -1.40
N ALA A 212 -16.64 7.90 -1.28
CA ALA A 212 -16.47 7.17 -0.04
C ALA A 212 -15.92 8.05 1.10
N ASP A 213 -14.92 8.91 0.83
CA ASP A 213 -14.40 9.90 1.79
C ASP A 213 -15.52 10.82 2.30
N THR A 214 -16.38 11.31 1.39
CA THR A 214 -17.49 12.22 1.73
C THR A 214 -18.53 11.50 2.58
N SER A 215 -18.96 10.30 2.17
CA SER A 215 -19.92 9.48 2.89
C SER A 215 -19.42 9.10 4.28
N TYR A 216 -18.16 8.67 4.41
CA TYR A 216 -17.56 8.42 5.73
C TYR A 216 -17.46 9.69 6.58
N ALA A 217 -17.07 10.83 5.99
CA ALA A 217 -17.01 12.08 6.72
C ALA A 217 -18.37 12.48 7.29
N LEU A 218 -19.46 12.30 6.53
CA LEU A 218 -20.83 12.53 6.98
C LEU A 218 -21.26 11.56 8.08
N ALA A 219 -20.90 10.28 7.99
CA ALA A 219 -21.17 9.27 9.02
C ALA A 219 -20.53 9.60 10.38
N THR A 220 -19.39 10.30 10.38
CA THR A 220 -18.66 10.64 11.62
C THR A 220 -19.12 11.94 12.31
N ARG A 221 -20.21 12.57 11.82
CA ARG A 221 -20.69 13.88 12.34
C ARG A 221 -21.00 13.87 13.84
N GLU A 222 -21.50 12.75 14.36
CA GLU A 222 -21.89 12.61 15.77
C GLU A 222 -20.73 12.15 16.67
N GLY A 223 -19.55 11.90 16.12
CA GLY A 223 -18.39 11.42 16.89
C GLY A 223 -18.52 9.96 17.35
N ASP A 224 -19.41 9.19 16.73
CA ASP A 224 -19.63 7.77 17.02
C ASP A 224 -18.33 6.96 16.84
N PRO A 225 -17.86 6.24 17.87
CA PRO A 225 -16.59 5.51 17.80
C PRO A 225 -16.51 4.50 16.66
N ASP A 226 -17.60 3.79 16.36
CA ASP A 226 -17.61 2.77 15.31
C ASP A 226 -17.48 3.39 13.92
N ALA A 227 -18.20 4.49 13.65
CA ALA A 227 -18.06 5.24 12.40
C ALA A 227 -16.64 5.81 12.23
N LEU A 228 -16.06 6.35 13.30
CA LEU A 228 -14.69 6.86 13.30
C LEU A 228 -13.66 5.75 13.02
N LEU A 229 -13.81 4.59 13.66
CA LEU A 229 -12.94 3.42 13.45
C LEU A 229 -13.04 2.88 12.04
N GLU A 230 -14.25 2.83 11.47
CA GLU A 230 -14.43 2.39 10.09
C GLU A 230 -13.77 3.35 9.11
N TYR A 231 -13.94 4.66 9.32
CA TYR A 231 -13.31 5.67 8.49
C TYR A 231 -11.78 5.63 8.62
N ALA A 232 -11.25 5.48 9.83
CA ALA A 232 -9.82 5.33 10.07
C ALA A 232 -9.24 4.09 9.36
N LYS A 233 -9.98 2.96 9.35
CA LYS A 233 -9.60 1.77 8.60
C LYS A 233 -9.57 2.05 7.10
N PHE A 234 -10.54 2.78 6.55
CA PHE A 234 -10.54 3.18 5.14
C PHE A 234 -9.37 4.09 4.79
N MET A 235 -9.09 5.11 5.61
CA MET A 235 -7.94 6.02 5.48
C MET A 235 -6.60 5.25 5.49
N ARG A 236 -6.42 4.32 6.44
CA ARG A 236 -5.25 3.46 6.50
C ARG A 236 -5.09 2.56 5.26
N ARG A 237 -6.18 2.01 4.71
CA ARG A 237 -6.13 1.14 3.51
C ARG A 237 -5.73 1.88 2.24
N THR A 238 -5.97 3.18 2.21
CA THR A 238 -5.73 4.08 1.07
C THR A 238 -4.43 4.89 1.25
N GLY A 239 -3.65 4.58 2.30
CA GLY A 239 -2.33 5.16 2.55
C GLY A 239 -2.34 6.53 3.24
N ARG A 240 -3.50 6.95 3.77
CA ARG A 240 -3.67 8.21 4.52
C ARG A 240 -3.52 7.92 6.00
N PHE A 241 -2.26 7.81 6.42
CA PHE A 241 -1.90 7.35 7.75
C PHE A 241 -2.10 8.39 8.84
N GLU A 242 -1.78 9.66 8.59
CA GLU A 242 -1.94 10.72 9.58
C GLU A 242 -3.43 11.00 9.85
N GLN A 243 -4.27 11.05 8.82
CA GLN A 243 -5.72 11.19 9.02
C GLN A 243 -6.34 9.98 9.75
N ALA A 244 -5.84 8.77 9.47
CA ALA A 244 -6.28 7.58 10.21
C ALA A 244 -5.88 7.64 11.69
N LEU A 245 -4.67 8.12 11.99
CA LEU A 245 -4.19 8.35 13.37
C LEU A 245 -5.06 9.40 14.07
N ASP A 246 -5.39 10.51 13.42
CA ASP A 246 -6.25 11.56 13.98
C ASP A 246 -7.66 11.04 14.32
N LEU A 247 -8.25 10.24 13.44
CA LEU A 247 -9.56 9.61 13.68
C LEU A 247 -9.50 8.61 14.83
N ASN A 248 -8.48 7.75 14.89
CA ASN A 248 -8.28 6.86 16.02
C ASN A 248 -8.02 7.64 17.31
N GLN A 249 -7.32 8.77 17.25
CA GLN A 249 -7.05 9.61 18.41
C GLN A 249 -8.33 10.26 18.95
N GLN A 250 -9.28 10.65 18.08
CA GLN A 250 -10.62 11.09 18.50
C GLN A 250 -11.34 9.97 19.26
N VAL A 251 -11.23 8.72 18.80
CA VAL A 251 -11.79 7.56 19.51
C VAL A 251 -11.09 7.34 20.84
N ILE A 252 -9.77 7.46 20.94
CA ILE A 252 -9.02 7.24 22.20
C ILE A 252 -9.26 8.35 23.23
N SER A 253 -9.41 9.60 22.77
CA SER A 253 -9.56 10.78 23.63
C SER A 253 -11.00 11.15 23.96
N SER A 254 -11.99 10.47 23.35
CA SER A 254 -13.39 10.71 23.67
C SER A 254 -13.66 10.42 25.16
N SER A 255 -14.47 11.25 25.82
CA SER A 255 -14.83 11.05 27.22
C SER A 255 -15.49 9.68 27.46
N THR A 256 -16.25 9.19 26.47
CA THR A 256 -16.97 7.93 26.49
C THR A 256 -16.02 6.73 26.57
N THR A 257 -15.01 6.68 25.71
CA THR A 257 -14.03 5.57 25.66
C THR A 257 -12.89 5.74 26.67
N ALA A 258 -12.64 6.96 27.17
CA ALA A 258 -11.61 7.20 28.17
C ALA A 258 -11.96 6.56 29.53
N SER A 259 -13.25 6.44 29.85
CA SER A 259 -13.70 5.89 31.12
C SER A 259 -13.78 4.36 31.18
N LEU A 260 -13.75 3.67 30.03
CA LEU A 260 -13.81 2.20 29.93
C LEU A 260 -14.96 1.57 30.76
N GLN A 261 -16.13 2.22 30.79
CA GLN A 261 -17.23 1.77 31.64
C GLN A 261 -17.98 0.59 31.03
N THR A 262 -18.05 0.54 29.70
CA THR A 262 -18.73 -0.54 28.98
C THR A 262 -17.75 -1.40 28.17
N PRO A 263 -18.11 -2.67 27.89
CA PRO A 263 -17.37 -3.51 26.96
C PRO A 263 -17.22 -2.87 25.57
N ALA A 264 -18.25 -2.18 25.07
CA ALA A 264 -18.22 -1.53 23.77
C ALA A 264 -17.22 -0.36 23.73
N GLU A 265 -17.20 0.48 24.77
CA GLU A 265 -16.22 1.57 24.91
C GLU A 265 -14.78 1.05 24.94
N THR A 266 -14.56 -0.02 25.71
CA THR A 266 -13.25 -0.67 25.81
C THR A 266 -12.85 -1.25 24.45
N ALA A 267 -13.73 -1.97 23.78
CA ALA A 267 -13.47 -2.56 22.46
C ALA A 267 -13.13 -1.49 21.41
N ALA A 268 -13.84 -0.37 21.42
CA ALA A 268 -13.56 0.75 20.51
C ALA A 268 -12.17 1.35 20.76
N ARG A 269 -11.78 1.55 22.03
CA ARG A 269 -10.44 2.05 22.38
C ARG A 269 -9.34 1.05 22.00
N VAL A 270 -9.52 -0.24 22.29
CA VAL A 270 -8.58 -1.30 21.90
C VAL A 270 -8.39 -1.32 20.39
N SER A 271 -9.48 -1.25 19.63
CA SER A 271 -9.45 -1.17 18.16
C SER A 271 -8.66 0.04 17.65
N ALA A 272 -8.88 1.23 18.23
CA ALA A 272 -8.18 2.45 17.85
C ALA A 272 -6.67 2.36 18.12
N LEU A 273 -6.29 1.87 19.31
CA LEU A 273 -4.89 1.65 19.68
C LEU A 273 -4.22 0.61 18.78
N ALA A 274 -4.89 -0.52 18.52
CA ALA A 274 -4.37 -1.54 17.62
C ALA A 274 -4.20 -1.00 16.20
N ASN A 275 -5.17 -0.23 15.68
CA ASN A 275 -5.05 0.43 14.38
C ASN A 275 -3.85 1.39 14.32
N ASN A 276 -3.62 2.20 15.37
CA ASN A 276 -2.43 3.05 15.48
C ASN A 276 -1.15 2.22 15.43
N GLY A 277 -1.12 1.11 16.15
CA GLY A 277 -0.05 0.12 16.09
C GLY A 277 0.26 -0.35 14.67
N VAL A 278 -0.76 -0.75 13.91
CA VAL A 278 -0.61 -1.17 12.51
C VAL A 278 -0.07 -0.04 11.63
N ILE A 279 -0.55 1.19 11.82
CA ILE A 279 -0.09 2.35 11.06
C ILE A 279 1.39 2.62 11.33
N ARG A 280 1.79 2.67 12.61
CA ARG A 280 3.18 2.91 13.01
C ARG A 280 4.12 1.83 12.48
N ARG A 281 3.71 0.56 12.47
CA ARG A 281 4.49 -0.53 11.86
C ARG A 281 4.67 -0.31 10.35
N LYS A 282 3.61 0.09 9.63
CA LYS A 282 3.70 0.41 8.19
C LYS A 282 4.61 1.60 7.89
N GLN A 283 4.72 2.55 8.81
CA GLN A 283 5.66 3.68 8.74
C GLN A 283 7.10 3.29 9.15
N GLY A 284 7.39 2.03 9.49
CA GLY A 284 8.69 1.60 10.01
C GLY A 284 8.98 2.04 11.45
N LYS A 285 8.02 2.69 12.12
CA LYS A 285 8.10 3.15 13.52
C LYS A 285 7.76 1.99 14.46
N PHE A 286 8.63 0.97 14.48
CA PHE A 286 8.36 -0.29 15.19
C PHE A 286 8.26 -0.13 16.71
N ALA A 287 9.01 0.80 17.32
CA ALA A 287 8.91 1.11 18.74
C ALA A 287 7.55 1.72 19.12
N ASP A 288 7.07 2.70 18.35
CA ASP A 288 5.75 3.30 18.54
C ASP A 288 4.62 2.29 18.32
N SER A 289 4.82 1.40 17.34
CA SER A 289 3.89 0.30 17.08
C SER A 289 3.80 -0.65 18.27
N LEU A 290 4.94 -1.07 18.81
CA LEU A 290 5.01 -1.92 20.00
C LEU A 290 4.30 -1.25 21.17
N PHE A 291 4.58 0.03 21.42
CA PHE A 291 3.94 0.79 22.49
C PHE A 291 2.40 0.78 22.36
N ALA A 292 1.86 1.16 21.19
CA ALA A 292 0.43 1.22 20.97
C ALA A 292 -0.26 -0.16 21.07
N LEU A 293 0.39 -1.22 20.59
CA LEU A 293 -0.16 -2.58 20.64
C LEU A 293 -0.09 -3.18 22.04
N THR A 294 0.97 -2.92 22.80
CA THR A 294 1.03 -3.27 24.22
C THR A 294 -0.04 -2.53 25.01
N GLU A 295 -0.27 -1.24 24.74
CA GLU A 295 -1.36 -0.49 25.35
C GLU A 295 -2.74 -1.08 24.98
N ALA A 296 -2.95 -1.49 23.73
CA ALA A 296 -4.18 -2.14 23.28
C ALA A 296 -4.46 -3.45 24.05
N VAL A 297 -3.45 -4.32 24.17
CA VAL A 297 -3.53 -5.57 24.93
C VAL A 297 -3.80 -5.30 26.42
N ALA A 298 -3.11 -4.34 27.03
CA ALA A 298 -3.31 -3.96 28.43
C ALA A 298 -4.71 -3.38 28.68
N THR A 299 -5.20 -2.51 27.78
CA THR A 299 -6.54 -1.92 27.84
C THR A 299 -7.61 -3.00 27.75
N SER A 300 -7.42 -3.99 26.88
CA SER A 300 -8.33 -5.13 26.75
C SER A 300 -8.39 -5.95 28.04
N LYS A 301 -7.25 -6.22 28.69
CA LYS A 301 -7.20 -6.90 29.99
C LYS A 301 -7.88 -6.08 31.09
N GLN A 302 -7.65 -4.77 31.12
CA GLN A 302 -8.28 -3.87 32.09
C GLN A 302 -9.80 -3.85 31.98
N GLY A 303 -10.35 -3.88 30.77
CA GLY A 303 -11.79 -3.92 30.52
C GLY A 303 -12.38 -5.34 30.41
N HIS A 304 -11.63 -6.37 30.82
CA HIS A 304 -12.07 -7.78 30.84
C HIS A 304 -12.54 -8.30 29.47
N LEU A 305 -11.82 -7.93 28.41
CA LEU A 305 -12.07 -8.29 27.01
C LEU A 305 -11.09 -9.34 26.48
N GLU A 306 -10.45 -10.15 27.33
CA GLU A 306 -9.44 -11.16 26.93
C GLU A 306 -9.99 -12.27 26.00
N LYS A 307 -11.31 -12.32 25.82
CA LYS A 307 -12.00 -13.26 24.93
C LYS A 307 -12.57 -12.61 23.67
N SER A 308 -12.26 -11.34 23.44
CA SER A 308 -12.80 -10.55 22.32
C SER A 308 -11.98 -10.72 21.05
N ASP A 309 -12.60 -10.35 19.92
CA ASP A 309 -11.91 -10.30 18.63
C ASP A 309 -10.85 -9.18 18.61
N GLU A 310 -11.13 -8.06 19.26
CA GLU A 310 -10.24 -6.90 19.38
C GLU A 310 -8.96 -7.27 20.13
N TYR A 311 -9.06 -8.10 21.17
CA TYR A 311 -7.92 -8.63 21.89
C TYR A 311 -7.01 -9.46 20.98
N CYS A 312 -7.60 -10.41 20.27
CA CYS A 312 -6.86 -11.26 19.33
C CYS A 312 -6.25 -10.42 18.20
N TYR A 313 -6.98 -9.41 17.70
CA TYR A 313 -6.46 -8.48 16.69
C TYR A 313 -5.25 -7.70 17.20
N ALA A 314 -5.27 -7.23 18.44
CA ALA A 314 -4.14 -6.56 19.08
C ALA A 314 -2.94 -7.52 19.25
N LEU A 315 -3.18 -8.76 19.72
CA LEU A 315 -2.14 -9.79 19.88
C LEU A 315 -1.49 -10.19 18.55
N ASP A 316 -2.27 -10.42 17.49
CA ASP A 316 -1.74 -10.76 16.17
C ASP A 316 -0.82 -9.66 15.66
N ASN A 317 -1.25 -8.40 15.76
CA ASN A 317 -0.46 -7.26 15.31
C ASN A 317 0.75 -6.99 16.21
N LEU A 318 0.65 -7.27 17.51
CA LEU A 318 1.78 -7.26 18.43
C LEU A 318 2.83 -8.28 17.99
N GLY A 319 2.40 -9.52 17.71
CA GLY A 319 3.26 -10.57 17.17
C GLY A 319 3.99 -10.13 15.89
N TYR A 320 3.26 -9.58 14.92
CA TYR A 320 3.88 -9.05 13.70
C TYR A 320 4.90 -7.94 13.96
N THR A 321 4.66 -7.09 14.95
CA THR A 321 5.58 -6.00 15.32
C THR A 321 6.82 -6.51 16.02
N LEU A 322 6.66 -7.49 16.92
CA LEU A 322 7.77 -8.15 17.61
C LEU A 322 8.72 -8.85 16.62
N LEU A 323 8.19 -9.43 15.53
CA LEU A 323 9.02 -9.98 14.46
C LEU A 323 9.87 -8.92 13.76
N GLN A 324 9.32 -7.72 13.51
CA GLN A 324 10.09 -6.61 12.92
C GLN A 324 11.18 -6.10 13.88
N LEU A 325 10.99 -6.28 15.19
CA LEU A 325 11.97 -5.97 16.23
C LEU A 325 12.93 -7.13 16.54
N ASN A 326 12.90 -8.22 15.76
CA ASN A 326 13.72 -9.41 15.97
C ASN A 326 13.51 -10.06 17.36
N ARG A 327 12.24 -10.10 17.82
CA ARG A 327 11.80 -10.73 19.09
C ARG A 327 10.86 -11.93 18.79
N PRO A 328 11.36 -13.00 18.16
CA PRO A 328 10.52 -14.09 17.65
C PRO A 328 9.84 -14.93 18.73
N ASP A 329 10.48 -15.13 19.90
CA ASP A 329 9.89 -15.92 20.99
C ASP A 329 8.67 -15.23 21.60
N GLU A 330 8.73 -13.91 21.79
CA GLU A 330 7.60 -13.12 22.27
C GLU A 330 6.50 -12.99 21.22
N ALA A 331 6.87 -12.94 19.94
CA ALA A 331 5.91 -12.99 18.85
C ALA A 331 5.13 -14.31 18.86
N LEU A 332 5.84 -15.44 19.03
CA LEU A 332 5.24 -16.76 19.14
C LEU A 332 4.25 -16.84 20.31
N GLN A 333 4.59 -16.28 21.48
CA GLN A 333 3.69 -16.20 22.62
C GLN A 333 2.40 -15.40 22.30
N ALA A 334 2.53 -14.24 21.66
CA ALA A 334 1.37 -13.43 21.30
C ALA A 334 0.44 -14.15 20.30
N PHE A 335 1.01 -14.82 19.29
CA PHE A 335 0.22 -15.60 18.33
C PHE A 335 -0.43 -16.84 18.97
N GLN A 336 0.28 -17.51 19.89
CA GLN A 336 -0.25 -18.65 20.64
C GLN A 336 -1.44 -18.24 21.50
N GLU A 337 -1.33 -17.12 22.24
CA GLU A 337 -2.44 -16.60 23.05
C GLU A 337 -3.64 -16.21 22.18
N SER A 338 -3.42 -15.57 21.02
CA SER A 338 -4.47 -15.25 20.04
C SER A 338 -5.14 -16.51 19.48
N TYR A 339 -4.36 -17.57 19.23
CA TYR A 339 -4.87 -18.86 18.78
C TYR A 339 -5.75 -19.53 19.84
N GLU A 340 -5.30 -19.62 21.09
CA GLU A 340 -6.05 -20.26 22.18
C GLU A 340 -7.41 -19.58 22.41
N VAL A 341 -7.45 -18.25 22.34
CA VAL A 341 -8.71 -17.50 22.48
C VAL A 341 -9.67 -17.79 21.33
N ARG A 342 -9.21 -17.75 20.07
CA ARG A 342 -10.06 -18.01 18.90
C ARG A 342 -10.39 -19.48 18.69
N GLU A 343 -9.57 -20.40 19.18
CA GLU A 343 -9.92 -21.82 19.26
C GLU A 343 -11.12 -22.03 20.19
N ALA A 344 -11.11 -21.38 21.35
CA ALA A 344 -12.17 -21.54 22.34
C ALA A 344 -13.46 -20.76 21.99
N HIS A 345 -13.34 -19.61 21.34
CA HIS A 345 -14.43 -18.63 21.23
C HIS A 345 -14.64 -18.02 19.83
N GLY A 346 -13.74 -18.29 18.87
CA GLY A 346 -13.80 -17.74 17.53
C GLY A 346 -14.73 -18.51 16.59
N ASP A 347 -15.15 -17.84 15.52
CA ASP A 347 -15.70 -18.53 14.35
C ASP A 347 -14.60 -19.25 13.55
N SER A 348 -15.01 -20.07 12.58
CA SER A 348 -14.10 -20.88 11.78
C SER A 348 -13.04 -20.06 11.04
N ASP A 349 -13.41 -18.89 10.52
CA ASP A 349 -12.48 -18.02 9.77
C ASP A 349 -11.42 -17.41 10.70
N LYS A 350 -11.82 -16.95 11.89
CA LYS A 350 -10.89 -16.42 12.90
C LYS A 350 -9.96 -17.50 13.43
N LYS A 351 -10.48 -18.69 13.70
CA LYS A 351 -9.65 -19.84 14.12
C LYS A 351 -8.60 -20.16 13.05
N ALA A 352 -9.04 -20.22 11.78
CA ALA A 352 -8.15 -20.43 10.64
C ALA A 352 -7.07 -19.34 10.53
N GLN A 353 -7.44 -18.07 10.75
CA GLN A 353 -6.50 -16.95 10.70
C GLN A 353 -5.39 -17.08 11.75
N SER A 354 -5.73 -17.45 12.98
CA SER A 354 -4.72 -17.68 14.03
C SER A 354 -3.86 -18.91 13.73
N ALA A 355 -4.45 -19.99 13.22
CA ALA A 355 -3.72 -21.19 12.81
C ALA A 355 -2.69 -20.88 11.70
N VAL A 356 -3.05 -20.07 10.70
CA VAL A 356 -2.10 -19.59 9.67
C VAL A 356 -0.98 -18.77 10.27
N ASN A 357 -1.28 -17.85 11.19
CA ASN A 357 -0.27 -17.01 11.83
C ASN A 357 0.75 -17.86 12.61
N LEU A 358 0.24 -18.82 13.41
CA LEU A 358 1.06 -19.73 14.21
C LEU A 358 1.87 -20.67 13.30
N GLY A 359 1.26 -21.26 12.28
CA GLY A 359 1.94 -22.11 11.30
C GLY A 359 3.11 -21.39 10.62
N ARG A 360 2.94 -20.12 10.25
CA ARG A 360 4.04 -19.30 9.69
C ARG A 360 5.19 -19.10 10.68
N GLN A 361 4.88 -18.90 11.97
CA GLN A 361 5.94 -18.78 12.98
C GLN A 361 6.67 -20.10 13.19
N LEU A 362 5.96 -21.21 13.19
CA LEU A 362 6.54 -22.54 13.32
C LEU A 362 7.45 -22.87 12.13
N LEU A 363 7.07 -22.48 10.90
CA LEU A 363 7.94 -22.56 9.71
C LEU A 363 9.25 -21.79 9.90
N MET A 364 9.19 -20.55 10.40
CA MET A 364 10.39 -19.74 10.65
C MET A 364 11.35 -20.38 11.67
N HIS A 365 10.82 -21.16 12.62
CA HIS A 365 11.56 -21.93 13.62
C HIS A 365 11.90 -23.36 13.17
N SER A 366 11.69 -23.68 11.89
CA SER A 366 11.94 -25.01 11.31
C SER A 366 11.13 -26.15 11.94
N LYS A 367 10.00 -25.84 12.57
CA LYS A 367 9.05 -26.81 13.15
C LYS A 367 8.02 -27.22 12.10
N PHE A 368 8.48 -27.83 11.02
CA PHE A 368 7.68 -28.04 9.81
C PHE A 368 6.47 -28.95 10.00
N ALA A 369 6.56 -29.99 10.83
CA ALA A 369 5.44 -30.90 11.10
C ALA A 369 4.32 -30.23 11.92
N GLU A 370 4.69 -29.43 12.93
CA GLU A 370 3.73 -28.63 13.72
C GLU A 370 3.07 -27.57 12.82
N ALA A 371 3.86 -26.89 11.99
CA ALA A 371 3.34 -25.91 11.04
C ALA A 371 2.34 -26.54 10.05
N LEU A 372 2.68 -27.70 9.49
CA LEU A 372 1.82 -28.45 8.58
C LEU A 372 0.45 -28.72 9.20
N SER A 373 0.40 -29.20 10.44
CA SER A 373 -0.86 -29.49 11.14
C SER A 373 -1.77 -28.26 11.26
N HIS A 374 -1.21 -27.07 11.54
CA HIS A 374 -2.01 -25.85 11.63
C HIS A 374 -2.48 -25.35 10.27
N PHE A 375 -1.69 -25.53 9.20
CA PHE A 375 -2.15 -25.18 7.86
C PHE A 375 -3.22 -26.14 7.33
N GLU A 376 -3.11 -27.45 7.64
CA GLU A 376 -4.14 -28.44 7.32
C GLU A 376 -5.46 -28.12 8.05
N GLU A 377 -5.38 -27.79 9.34
CA GLU A 377 -6.54 -27.33 10.11
C GLU A 377 -7.16 -26.08 9.49
N SER A 378 -6.34 -25.08 9.15
CA SER A 378 -6.82 -23.85 8.54
C SER A 378 -7.50 -24.10 7.19
N ASP A 379 -6.95 -24.94 6.31
CA ASP A 379 -7.56 -25.22 5.01
C ASP A 379 -8.92 -25.92 5.17
N GLN A 380 -9.02 -26.85 6.14
CA GLN A 380 -10.29 -27.53 6.47
C GLN A 380 -11.36 -26.56 6.96
N LEU A 381 -11.00 -25.64 7.87
CA LEU A 381 -11.91 -24.62 8.37
C LEU A 381 -12.41 -23.68 7.27
N LEU A 382 -11.61 -23.48 6.22
CA LEU A 382 -11.88 -22.53 5.13
C LEU A 382 -12.55 -23.15 3.90
N LEU A 383 -12.88 -24.45 3.90
CA LEU A 383 -13.48 -25.13 2.74
C LEU A 383 -14.76 -24.44 2.24
N ASN A 384 -15.58 -23.92 3.16
CA ASN A 384 -16.84 -23.23 2.86
C ASN A 384 -16.76 -21.70 3.12
N SER A 385 -15.57 -21.18 3.38
CA SER A 385 -15.37 -19.75 3.66
C SER A 385 -15.37 -18.92 2.37
N GLN A 386 -15.79 -17.66 2.50
CA GLN A 386 -15.63 -16.66 1.43
C GLN A 386 -14.25 -15.98 1.47
N ASP A 387 -13.44 -16.21 2.51
CA ASP A 387 -12.08 -15.70 2.60
C ASP A 387 -11.09 -16.55 1.80
N HIS A 388 -11.18 -16.42 0.48
CA HIS A 388 -10.28 -17.10 -0.44
C HIS A 388 -8.83 -16.63 -0.32
N HIS A 389 -8.57 -15.41 0.17
CA HIS A 389 -7.21 -14.93 0.43
C HIS A 389 -6.56 -15.70 1.57
N LEU A 390 -7.26 -15.88 2.68
CA LEU A 390 -6.76 -16.65 3.80
C LEU A 390 -6.57 -18.12 3.44
N ARG A 391 -7.47 -18.69 2.64
CA ARG A 391 -7.32 -20.06 2.16
C ARG A 391 -6.10 -20.22 1.23
N ALA A 392 -5.86 -19.27 0.33
CA ALA A 392 -4.66 -19.28 -0.52
C ALA A 392 -3.37 -19.22 0.33
N ASN A 393 -3.37 -18.43 1.40
CA ASN A 393 -2.27 -18.36 2.36
C ASN A 393 -2.05 -19.68 3.11
N ALA A 394 -3.13 -20.34 3.54
CA ALA A 394 -3.06 -21.65 4.19
C ALA A 394 -2.47 -22.72 3.25
N LYS A 395 -2.94 -22.77 1.99
CA LYS A 395 -2.42 -23.67 0.96
C LYS A 395 -0.94 -23.46 0.66
N ALA A 396 -0.50 -22.19 0.56
CA ALA A 396 0.91 -21.87 0.36
C ALA A 396 1.76 -22.32 1.56
N GLY A 397 1.31 -22.10 2.79
CA GLY A 397 1.98 -22.56 4.01
C GLY A 397 2.04 -24.09 4.14
N LEU A 398 0.95 -24.77 3.77
CA LEU A 398 0.87 -26.24 3.71
C LEU A 398 1.90 -26.79 2.71
N ALA A 399 1.93 -26.24 1.50
CA ALA A 399 2.90 -26.61 0.47
C ALA A 399 4.34 -26.38 0.93
N GLU A 400 4.64 -25.22 1.50
CA GLU A 400 5.98 -24.91 2.01
C GLU A 400 6.42 -25.89 3.11
N SER A 401 5.51 -26.21 4.04
CA SER A 401 5.78 -27.18 5.11
C SER A 401 6.08 -28.57 4.55
N LEU A 402 5.33 -29.02 3.54
CA LEU A 402 5.55 -30.30 2.87
C LEU A 402 6.88 -30.35 2.11
N ILE A 403 7.26 -29.27 1.40
CA ILE A 403 8.55 -29.15 0.72
C ILE A 403 9.71 -29.26 1.71
N GLU A 404 9.64 -28.54 2.84
CA GLU A 404 10.71 -28.60 3.86
C GLU A 404 10.78 -29.98 4.56
N LEU A 405 9.69 -30.77 4.54
CA LEU A 405 9.67 -32.16 4.98
C LEU A 405 10.10 -33.17 3.89
N GLY A 406 10.40 -32.71 2.67
CA GLY A 406 10.73 -33.57 1.53
C GLY A 406 9.56 -34.35 0.94
N ARG A 407 8.32 -33.93 1.22
CA ARG A 407 7.06 -34.55 0.76
C ARG A 407 6.54 -33.85 -0.50
N ASP A 408 7.39 -33.79 -1.52
CA ASP A 408 7.16 -32.98 -2.72
C ASP A 408 5.92 -33.40 -3.54
N GLU A 409 5.62 -34.71 -3.59
CA GLU A 409 4.43 -35.24 -4.28
C GLU A 409 3.13 -34.72 -3.64
N GLU A 410 3.11 -34.60 -2.31
CA GLU A 410 1.96 -34.08 -1.56
C GLU A 410 1.89 -32.55 -1.60
N ALA A 411 3.03 -31.87 -1.73
CA ALA A 411 3.09 -30.41 -1.85
C ALA A 411 2.53 -29.91 -3.18
N MET A 412 2.75 -30.65 -4.27
CA MET A 412 2.34 -30.26 -5.62
C MET A 412 0.86 -29.83 -5.76
N PRO A 413 -0.15 -30.61 -5.31
CA PRO A 413 -1.54 -30.18 -5.37
C PRO A 413 -1.80 -28.88 -4.58
N ALA A 414 -1.17 -28.74 -3.41
CA ALA A 414 -1.33 -27.55 -2.58
C ALA A 414 -0.75 -26.28 -3.25
N VAL A 415 0.40 -26.39 -3.92
CA VAL A 415 0.97 -25.27 -4.70
C VAL A 415 0.04 -24.89 -5.87
N ARG A 416 -0.51 -25.87 -6.59
CA ARG A 416 -1.45 -25.61 -7.70
C ARG A 416 -2.69 -24.89 -7.22
N GLU A 417 -3.32 -25.36 -6.15
CA GLU A 417 -4.48 -24.70 -5.55
C GLU A 417 -4.15 -23.28 -5.07
N ALA A 418 -2.99 -23.07 -4.44
CA ALA A 418 -2.54 -21.74 -4.02
C ALA A 418 -2.35 -20.80 -5.23
N LEU A 419 -1.80 -21.30 -6.34
CA LEU A 419 -1.62 -20.54 -7.57
C LEU A 419 -2.98 -20.17 -8.18
N GLU A 420 -3.87 -21.13 -8.38
CA GLU A 420 -5.22 -20.92 -8.94
C GLU A 420 -6.04 -19.92 -8.13
N LEU A 421 -6.01 -20.02 -6.79
CA LEU A 421 -6.70 -19.07 -5.92
C LEU A 421 -6.12 -17.66 -6.09
N ASN A 422 -4.80 -17.51 -6.08
CA ASN A 422 -4.18 -16.19 -6.22
C ASN A 422 -4.35 -15.58 -7.62
N GLU A 423 -4.46 -16.40 -8.68
CA GLU A 423 -4.83 -15.94 -10.02
C GLU A 423 -6.25 -15.37 -10.05
N ARG A 424 -7.23 -16.10 -9.50
CA ARG A 424 -8.62 -15.63 -9.39
C ARG A 424 -8.74 -14.35 -8.57
N LEU A 425 -7.93 -14.24 -7.52
CA LEU A 425 -7.87 -13.07 -6.65
C LEU A 425 -7.05 -11.92 -7.24
N GLN A 426 -6.33 -12.15 -8.34
CA GLN A 426 -5.36 -11.20 -8.92
C GLN A 426 -4.34 -10.70 -7.88
N SER A 427 -3.98 -11.58 -6.94
CA SER A 427 -3.10 -11.28 -5.81
C SER A 427 -1.64 -11.40 -6.25
N ILE A 428 -1.01 -10.28 -6.64
CA ILE A 428 0.38 -10.25 -7.11
C ILE A 428 1.34 -10.84 -6.06
N ASP A 429 1.14 -10.51 -4.78
CA ASP A 429 1.95 -11.04 -3.67
C ASP A 429 1.82 -12.55 -3.52
N GLY A 430 0.59 -13.06 -3.49
CA GLY A 430 0.35 -14.50 -3.40
C GLY A 430 0.79 -15.27 -4.65
N LEU A 431 0.70 -14.66 -5.83
CA LEU A 431 1.26 -15.23 -7.07
C LEU A 431 2.79 -15.34 -6.98
N SER A 432 3.47 -14.30 -6.49
CA SER A 432 4.93 -14.34 -6.29
C SER A 432 5.34 -15.52 -5.39
N ILE A 433 4.61 -15.74 -4.30
CA ILE A 433 4.86 -16.84 -3.36
C ILE A 433 4.58 -18.20 -4.03
N ALA A 434 3.42 -18.35 -4.68
CA ALA A 434 3.02 -19.61 -5.30
C ALA A 434 3.95 -20.02 -6.46
N HIS A 435 4.36 -19.06 -7.31
CA HIS A 435 5.39 -19.29 -8.33
C HIS A 435 6.73 -19.68 -7.69
N GLY A 436 7.15 -19.01 -6.61
CA GLY A 436 8.38 -19.37 -5.89
C GLY A 436 8.35 -20.82 -5.38
N LEU A 437 7.23 -21.26 -4.80
CA LEU A 437 7.04 -22.64 -4.32
C LEU A 437 7.04 -23.65 -5.48
N MET A 438 6.37 -23.34 -6.60
CA MET A 438 6.38 -24.19 -7.80
C MET A 438 7.80 -24.32 -8.38
N GLY A 439 8.55 -23.21 -8.42
CA GLY A 439 9.93 -23.20 -8.85
C GLY A 439 10.82 -24.08 -7.98
N ARG A 440 10.62 -24.06 -6.66
CA ARG A 440 11.33 -24.95 -5.72
C ARG A 440 11.00 -26.43 -5.93
N LEU A 441 9.73 -26.79 -6.12
CA LEU A 441 9.34 -28.17 -6.46
C LEU A 441 9.99 -28.64 -7.77
N ALA A 442 9.98 -27.78 -8.79
CA ALA A 442 10.64 -28.07 -10.05
C ALA A 442 12.16 -28.23 -9.90
N LEU A 443 12.80 -27.46 -9.01
CA LEU A 443 14.23 -27.65 -8.69
C LEU A 443 14.50 -29.03 -8.05
N ASN A 444 13.68 -29.43 -7.08
CA ASN A 444 13.82 -30.74 -6.43
C ASN A 444 13.61 -31.89 -7.41
N ALA A 445 12.70 -31.72 -8.38
CA ALA A 445 12.42 -32.67 -9.44
C ALA A 445 13.40 -32.60 -10.63
N GLU A 446 14.44 -31.77 -10.56
CA GLU A 446 15.42 -31.54 -11.65
C GLU A 446 14.80 -31.06 -12.97
N ALA A 447 13.60 -30.47 -12.92
CA ALA A 447 12.91 -29.88 -14.05
C ALA A 447 13.39 -28.44 -14.29
N TRP A 448 14.61 -28.30 -14.81
CA TRP A 448 15.36 -27.04 -14.86
C TRP A 448 14.63 -25.89 -15.57
N ASP A 449 14.01 -26.16 -16.72
CA ASP A 449 13.31 -25.12 -17.50
C ASP A 449 12.06 -24.62 -16.77
N THR A 450 11.30 -25.54 -16.16
CA THR A 450 10.13 -25.22 -15.33
C THR A 450 10.53 -24.42 -14.09
N ALA A 451 11.63 -24.82 -13.43
CA ALA A 451 12.18 -24.09 -12.30
C ALA A 451 12.60 -22.66 -12.70
N GLU A 452 13.30 -22.50 -13.82
CA GLU A 452 13.73 -21.20 -14.34
C GLU A 452 12.53 -20.29 -14.61
N PHE A 453 11.51 -20.81 -15.28
CA PHE A 453 10.28 -20.08 -15.58
C PHE A 453 9.60 -19.57 -14.30
N HIS A 454 9.29 -20.46 -13.36
CA HIS A 454 8.54 -20.09 -12.17
C HIS A 454 9.33 -19.19 -11.21
N LEU A 455 10.64 -19.42 -11.03
CA LEU A 455 11.47 -18.56 -10.18
C LEU A 455 11.65 -17.16 -10.78
N THR A 456 11.74 -17.04 -12.11
CA THR A 456 11.82 -15.74 -12.80
C THR A 456 10.50 -14.98 -12.66
N GLN A 457 9.35 -15.63 -12.91
CA GLN A 457 8.03 -15.02 -12.71
C GLN A 457 7.87 -14.50 -11.27
N ALA A 458 8.23 -15.30 -10.27
CA ALA A 458 8.20 -14.88 -8.88
C ALA A 458 9.12 -13.67 -8.62
N SER A 459 10.32 -13.66 -9.20
CA SER A 459 11.30 -12.57 -9.00
C SER A 459 10.79 -11.26 -9.58
N ASP A 460 10.22 -11.29 -10.78
CA ASP A 460 9.63 -10.13 -11.44
C ASP A 460 8.43 -9.58 -10.66
N LEU A 461 7.59 -10.46 -10.12
CA LEU A 461 6.47 -10.07 -9.26
C LEU A 461 6.96 -9.43 -7.95
N SER A 462 7.98 -10.00 -7.31
CA SER A 462 8.60 -9.43 -6.11
C SER A 462 9.22 -8.05 -6.36
N GLU A 463 9.83 -7.84 -7.53
CA GLU A 463 10.36 -6.54 -7.95
C GLU A 463 9.24 -5.51 -8.18
N ARG A 464 8.15 -5.90 -8.84
CA ARG A 464 6.96 -5.04 -9.01
C ARG A 464 6.30 -4.66 -7.69
N LEU A 465 6.47 -5.47 -6.65
CA LEU A 465 5.95 -5.21 -5.30
C LEU A 465 6.89 -4.39 -4.42
N ASP A 466 8.10 -4.05 -4.91
CA ASP A 466 9.17 -3.48 -4.09
C ASP A 466 9.44 -4.32 -2.82
N ASN A 467 9.48 -5.65 -3.00
CA ASN A 467 9.76 -6.62 -1.94
C ASN A 467 11.21 -7.13 -2.07
N PRO A 468 12.20 -6.41 -1.51
CA PRO A 468 13.60 -6.78 -1.64
C PRO A 468 13.90 -8.13 -0.99
N HIS A 469 13.27 -8.46 0.14
CA HIS A 469 13.48 -9.74 0.82
C HIS A 469 13.01 -10.93 -0.03
N GLY A 470 11.80 -10.83 -0.62
CA GLY A 470 11.27 -11.83 -1.55
C GLY A 470 12.19 -12.01 -2.75
N LYS A 471 12.61 -10.90 -3.38
CA LYS A 471 13.57 -10.91 -4.50
C LYS A 471 14.89 -11.58 -4.12
N GLY A 472 15.46 -11.26 -2.96
CA GLY A 472 16.71 -11.87 -2.49
C GLY A 472 16.59 -13.39 -2.30
N VAL A 473 15.48 -13.88 -1.76
CA VAL A 473 15.23 -15.33 -1.58
C VAL A 473 15.14 -16.02 -2.94
N LEU A 474 14.44 -15.41 -3.90
CA LEU A 474 14.28 -15.95 -5.26
C LEU A 474 15.60 -15.95 -6.03
N LEU A 475 16.43 -14.92 -5.88
CA LEU A 475 17.79 -14.86 -6.42
C LEU A 475 18.67 -15.98 -5.84
N ALA A 476 18.56 -16.29 -4.55
CA ALA A 476 19.28 -17.42 -3.97
C ALA A 476 18.86 -18.75 -4.62
N PHE A 477 17.55 -18.97 -4.85
CA PHE A 477 17.07 -20.17 -5.55
C PHE A 477 17.48 -20.21 -7.03
N LEU A 478 17.47 -19.08 -7.73
CA LEU A 478 18.01 -18.98 -9.09
C LEU A 478 19.52 -19.29 -9.11
N GLY A 479 20.27 -18.86 -8.09
CA GLY A 479 21.68 -19.24 -7.94
C GLY A 479 21.86 -20.75 -7.81
N ILE A 480 21.03 -21.41 -6.99
CA ILE A 480 21.02 -22.87 -6.83
C ILE A 480 20.73 -23.57 -8.17
N LEU A 481 19.72 -23.08 -8.91
CA LEU A 481 19.40 -23.56 -10.25
C LEU A 481 20.61 -23.50 -11.18
N LYS A 482 21.29 -22.35 -11.23
CA LYS A 482 22.44 -22.16 -12.13
C LYS A 482 23.61 -23.07 -11.75
N LEU A 483 23.84 -23.32 -10.46
CA LEU A 483 24.84 -24.32 -10.03
C LEU A 483 24.48 -25.72 -10.51
N LYS A 484 23.22 -26.13 -10.34
CA LYS A 484 22.74 -27.46 -10.80
C LYS A 484 22.84 -27.61 -12.32
N GLN A 485 22.70 -26.52 -13.07
CA GLN A 485 22.94 -26.47 -14.53
C GLN A 485 24.44 -26.40 -14.92
N GLY A 486 25.38 -26.35 -13.96
CA GLY A 486 26.81 -26.19 -14.22
C GLY A 486 27.26 -24.77 -14.61
N LYS A 487 26.40 -23.77 -14.45
CA LYS A 487 26.63 -22.36 -14.83
C LYS A 487 27.16 -21.55 -13.63
N THR A 488 28.36 -21.88 -13.17
CA THR A 488 28.95 -21.35 -11.92
C THR A 488 29.05 -19.81 -11.88
N GLU A 489 29.42 -19.15 -12.97
CA GLU A 489 29.51 -17.68 -13.01
C GLU A 489 28.15 -16.99 -12.82
N GLN A 490 27.10 -17.54 -13.44
CA GLN A 490 25.74 -17.01 -13.29
C GLN A 490 25.22 -17.24 -11.86
N ALA A 491 25.54 -18.39 -11.27
CA ALA A 491 25.23 -18.64 -9.87
C ALA A 491 25.92 -17.65 -8.93
N ALA A 492 27.21 -17.37 -9.16
CA ALA A 492 27.97 -16.42 -8.34
C ALA A 492 27.38 -15.00 -8.44
N THR A 493 26.95 -14.61 -9.65
CA THR A 493 26.26 -13.33 -9.88
C THR A 493 24.96 -13.24 -9.06
N ALA A 494 24.15 -14.31 -9.08
CA ALA A 494 22.91 -14.37 -8.30
C ALA A 494 23.16 -14.35 -6.78
N ALA A 495 24.20 -15.05 -6.32
CA ALA A 495 24.62 -15.04 -4.91
C ALA A 495 25.03 -13.65 -4.44
N LEU A 496 25.82 -12.93 -5.23
CA LEU A 496 26.23 -11.55 -4.94
C LEU A 496 25.03 -10.61 -4.88
N ALA A 497 24.10 -10.70 -5.84
CA ALA A 497 22.89 -9.89 -5.82
C ALA A 497 22.02 -10.16 -4.58
N ALA A 498 21.91 -11.42 -4.13
CA ALA A 498 21.21 -11.77 -2.90
C ALA A 498 21.93 -11.22 -1.64
N GLU A 499 23.27 -11.28 -1.58
CA GLU A 499 24.06 -10.70 -0.49
C GLU A 499 23.95 -9.17 -0.45
N GLU A 500 23.94 -8.48 -1.59
CA GLU A 500 23.73 -7.03 -1.67
C GLU A 500 22.37 -6.63 -1.10
N ILE A 501 21.32 -7.39 -1.42
CA ILE A 501 19.99 -7.20 -0.86
C ILE A 501 20.02 -7.42 0.65
N HIS A 502 20.65 -8.50 1.12
CA HIS A 502 20.73 -8.81 2.56
C HIS A 502 21.53 -7.74 3.33
N ALA A 503 22.61 -7.21 2.75
CA ALA A 503 23.41 -6.15 3.35
C ALA A 503 22.61 -4.84 3.52
N LYS A 504 21.76 -4.51 2.53
CA LYS A 504 20.86 -3.34 2.61
C LYS A 504 19.67 -3.59 3.52
N PHE A 505 19.13 -4.81 3.51
CA PHE A 505 17.92 -5.21 4.22
C PHE A 505 18.15 -6.55 4.97
N PRO A 506 18.77 -6.51 6.15
CA PRO A 506 19.09 -7.71 6.91
C PRO A 506 17.84 -8.54 7.23
N ASN A 507 17.89 -9.83 6.91
CA ASN A 507 16.81 -10.78 7.15
C ASN A 507 17.35 -12.20 7.39
N GLN A 508 16.92 -12.82 8.48
CA GLN A 508 17.44 -14.13 8.89
C GLN A 508 17.06 -15.27 7.93
N SER A 509 15.85 -15.24 7.36
CA SER A 509 15.41 -16.25 6.39
C SER A 509 16.24 -16.18 5.11
N LEU A 510 16.42 -14.96 4.58
CA LEU A 510 17.30 -14.72 3.42
C LEU A 510 18.73 -15.19 3.69
N ARG A 511 19.28 -14.86 4.87
CA ARG A 511 20.62 -15.31 5.27
C ARG A 511 20.78 -16.83 5.19
N ARG A 512 19.81 -17.60 5.71
CA ARG A 512 19.84 -19.07 5.63
C ARG A 512 19.86 -19.57 4.19
N LYS A 513 19.07 -18.97 3.29
CA LYS A 513 19.02 -19.37 1.87
C LYS A 513 20.33 -19.02 1.14
N ILE A 514 20.93 -17.87 1.43
CA ILE A 514 22.26 -17.49 0.94
C ILE A 514 23.34 -18.45 1.44
N ASP A 515 23.34 -18.77 2.74
CA ASP A 515 24.32 -19.69 3.32
C ASP A 515 24.19 -21.10 2.69
N ASN A 516 22.97 -21.55 2.39
CA ASN A 516 22.74 -22.80 1.67
C ASN A 516 23.31 -22.76 0.25
N LEU A 517 23.08 -21.68 -0.51
CA LEU A 517 23.67 -21.48 -1.83
C LEU A 517 25.21 -21.47 -1.75
N ASN A 518 25.78 -20.72 -0.82
CA ASN A 518 27.23 -20.60 -0.63
C ASN A 518 27.89 -21.94 -0.27
N ARG A 519 27.18 -22.84 0.43
CA ARG A 519 27.67 -24.20 0.69
C ARG A 519 27.77 -25.05 -0.57
N LEU A 520 26.94 -24.83 -1.59
CA LEU A 520 26.96 -25.59 -2.84
C LEU A 520 28.12 -25.20 -3.78
N PHE A 521 28.81 -24.08 -3.52
CA PHE A 521 30.04 -23.71 -4.23
C PHE A 521 31.28 -24.44 -3.70
N ARG A 522 31.21 -25.04 -2.51
CA ARG A 522 32.31 -25.77 -1.87
C ARG A 522 32.17 -27.25 -2.17
#